data_AF-A0A1H3F7C2-F1
#
_entry.id   AF-A0A1H3F7C2-F1
#
_cell.length_a   1.000
_cell.length_b   1.000
_cell.length_c   1.000
_cell.angle_alpha   90.00
_cell.angle_beta   90.00
_cell.angle_gamma   90.00
#
_symmetry.space_group_name_H-M   'P 1'
#
loop_
_entity.id
_entity.type
_entity.pdbx_description
1 polymer ?
#
loop_
_entity_poly.entity_id
_entity_poly.type
_entity_poly.pdbx_seq_one_letter_code
_entity_poly.pdbx_strand_id
1 'polypeptide(L)'
;MTSCEAVVAQAQVGKASLYARYAGKDALFTAVVRHAVDSSALSMHAPTLPDGTLRDRLATVGKAVLTQAISPIPLALMRLFLTEARRFPDLIAEVDGMARSRVVDIVARAVTSSHQDYGPSDQAVFVAERFLDLTFAPIMLAALTGRDAGMSASAIESMIAFALDTLDQNGLLQEVS
;
A
#
# COMPACT_ATOMS: atom_id res chain seq x y z
N MET A 1 -21.14 16.56 3.11
CA MET A 1 -19.68 16.77 3.01
C MET A 1 -19.14 15.79 1.99
N THR A 2 -18.46 16.28 0.94
CA THR A 2 -17.89 15.43 -0.10
C THR A 2 -16.55 14.85 0.36
N SER A 3 -16.22 13.60 -0.02
CA SER A 3 -15.00 12.87 0.38
C SER A 3 -13.71 13.69 0.31
N CYS A 4 -13.55 14.59 -0.68
CA CYS A 4 -12.42 15.52 -0.77
C CYS A 4 -12.26 16.46 0.43
N GLU A 5 -13.36 16.93 1.05
CA GLU A 5 -13.30 17.86 2.20
C GLU A 5 -12.72 17.20 3.45
N ALA A 6 -12.89 15.89 3.58
CA ALA A 6 -12.33 15.10 4.66
C ALA A 6 -10.81 14.92 4.47
N VAL A 7 -10.36 14.56 3.26
CA VAL A 7 -8.93 14.43 2.94
C VAL A 7 -8.19 15.76 3.10
N VAL A 8 -8.77 16.87 2.65
CA VAL A 8 -8.20 18.22 2.81
C VAL A 8 -8.10 18.63 4.28
N ALA A 9 -9.09 18.30 5.11
CA ALA A 9 -9.04 18.59 6.54
C ALA A 9 -7.96 17.78 7.27
N GLN A 10 -7.73 16.52 6.85
CA GLN A 10 -6.71 15.65 7.43
C GLN A 10 -5.28 16.01 6.97
N ALA A 11 -5.11 16.56 5.76
CA ALA A 11 -3.82 16.91 5.16
C ALA A 11 -3.23 18.26 5.63
N GLN A 12 -3.84 18.92 6.63
CA GLN A 12 -3.46 20.26 7.13
C GLN A 12 -3.34 21.37 6.05
N VAL A 13 -4.01 21.23 4.90
CA VAL A 13 -4.06 22.30 3.89
C VAL A 13 -5.32 23.14 4.14
N GLY A 14 -5.12 24.44 4.41
CA GLY A 14 -6.22 25.36 4.72
C GLY A 14 -7.31 25.37 3.64
N LYS A 15 -8.55 25.03 4.03
CA LYS A 15 -9.73 24.92 3.16
C LYS A 15 -9.98 26.16 2.30
N ALA A 16 -9.70 27.37 2.80
CA ALA A 16 -9.97 28.62 2.09
C ALA A 16 -9.04 28.88 0.89
N SER A 17 -7.78 28.43 0.95
CA SER A 17 -6.79 28.68 -0.10
C SER A 17 -6.86 27.67 -1.25
N LEU A 18 -7.43 26.48 -1.01
CA LEU A 18 -7.61 25.41 -2.00
C LEU A 18 -8.74 25.73 -2.99
N TYR A 19 -9.89 26.20 -2.51
CA TYR A 19 -11.04 26.52 -3.39
C TYR A 19 -10.83 27.78 -4.24
N ALA A 20 -9.95 28.70 -3.83
CA ALA A 20 -9.64 29.91 -4.61
C ALA A 20 -8.71 29.67 -5.82
N ARG A 21 -8.03 28.51 -5.88
CA ARG A 21 -6.94 28.23 -6.84
C ARG A 21 -7.31 27.23 -7.94
N TYR A 22 -8.44 26.51 -7.82
CA TYR A 22 -8.85 25.46 -8.75
C TYR A 22 -10.24 25.72 -9.32
N ALA A 23 -10.37 25.61 -10.64
CA ALA A 23 -11.59 25.94 -11.40
C ALA A 23 -12.77 24.97 -11.19
N GLY A 24 -12.70 24.04 -10.23
CA GLY A 24 -13.74 23.06 -9.95
C GLY A 24 -13.26 21.86 -9.11
N LYS A 25 -14.19 20.97 -8.76
CA LYS A 25 -13.94 19.75 -7.96
C LYS A 25 -12.94 18.79 -8.64
N ASP A 26 -12.89 18.79 -9.95
CA ASP A 26 -12.07 17.90 -10.79
C ASP A 26 -10.61 18.33 -10.69
N ALA A 27 -10.36 19.63 -10.88
CA ALA A 27 -9.04 20.23 -10.71
C ALA A 27 -8.56 20.08 -9.26
N LEU A 28 -9.46 20.18 -8.28
CA LEU A 28 -9.15 19.92 -6.87
C LEU A 28 -8.79 18.45 -6.63
N PHE A 29 -9.55 17.49 -7.18
CA PHE A 29 -9.26 16.06 -7.04
C PHE A 29 -7.90 15.70 -7.63
N THR A 30 -7.62 16.12 -8.88
CA THR A 30 -6.32 15.89 -9.51
C THR A 30 -5.18 16.53 -8.70
N ALA A 31 -5.38 17.72 -8.16
CA ALA A 31 -4.38 18.38 -7.31
C ALA A 31 -4.14 17.62 -5.99
N VAL A 32 -5.20 17.12 -5.35
CA VAL A 32 -5.10 16.30 -4.12
C VAL A 32 -4.36 14.99 -4.41
N VAL A 33 -4.68 14.32 -5.52
CA VAL A 33 -4.02 13.07 -5.93
C VAL A 33 -2.53 13.32 -6.18
N ARG A 34 -2.18 14.33 -6.98
CA ARG A 34 -0.77 14.70 -7.25
C ARG A 34 -0.04 15.07 -5.97
N HIS A 35 -0.66 15.89 -5.13
CA HIS A 35 -0.09 16.23 -3.84
C HIS A 35 0.10 15.00 -2.95
N ALA A 36 -0.81 14.04 -2.93
CA ALA A 36 -0.64 12.80 -2.16
C ALA A 36 0.55 11.96 -2.66
N VAL A 37 0.78 11.94 -3.97
CA VAL A 37 1.95 11.30 -4.58
C VAL A 37 3.25 12.05 -4.22
N ASP A 38 3.23 13.39 -4.31
CA ASP A 38 4.40 14.26 -4.09
C ASP A 38 4.77 14.40 -2.60
N SER A 39 3.77 14.53 -1.73
CA SER A 39 3.92 14.75 -0.29
C SER A 39 4.37 13.51 0.49
N SER A 40 4.64 12.41 -0.21
CA SER A 40 4.95 11.13 0.43
C SER A 40 3.81 10.59 1.30
N ALA A 41 2.58 11.08 1.16
CA ALA A 41 1.41 10.52 1.84
C ALA A 41 1.12 9.07 1.38
N LEU A 42 1.54 8.73 0.16
CA LEU A 42 1.58 7.36 -0.37
C LEU A 42 2.98 6.72 -0.27
N SER A 43 3.96 7.40 0.32
CA SER A 43 5.30 6.82 0.51
C SER A 43 5.26 5.82 1.63
N MET A 44 5.50 4.58 1.24
CA MET A 44 5.65 3.46 2.13
C MET A 44 7.08 3.45 2.65
N HIS A 45 7.22 3.45 3.97
CA HIS A 45 8.53 3.39 4.60
C HIS A 45 8.89 1.92 4.81
N ALA A 46 9.96 1.48 4.15
CA ALA A 46 10.50 0.15 4.38
C ALA A 46 10.97 0.04 5.85
N PRO A 47 10.53 -0.97 6.60
CA PRO A 47 11.06 -1.20 7.93
C PRO A 47 12.52 -1.68 7.84
N THR A 48 13.26 -1.52 8.93
CA THR A 48 14.51 -2.26 9.11
C THR A 48 14.19 -3.75 9.12
N LEU A 49 14.80 -4.49 8.20
CA LEU A 49 14.60 -5.93 8.11
C LEU A 49 15.42 -6.62 9.20
N PRO A 50 14.85 -7.64 9.88
CA PRO A 50 15.61 -8.41 10.85
C PRO A 50 16.63 -9.30 10.14
N ASP A 51 17.73 -9.59 10.83
CA ASP A 51 18.53 -10.77 10.53
C ASP A 51 17.65 -12.00 10.79
N GLY A 52 17.60 -12.93 9.84
CA GLY A 52 16.73 -14.09 9.98
C GLY A 52 16.36 -14.72 8.65
N THR A 53 15.39 -15.64 8.71
CA THR A 53 14.93 -16.37 7.54
C THR A 53 14.19 -15.45 6.57
N LEU A 54 14.08 -15.87 5.30
CA LEU A 54 13.23 -15.19 4.32
C LEU A 54 11.81 -14.97 4.87
N ARG A 55 11.28 -15.97 5.57
CA ARG A 55 9.96 -15.93 6.20
C ARG A 55 9.84 -14.80 7.23
N ASP A 56 10.85 -14.62 8.09
CA ASP A 56 10.87 -13.57 9.11
C ASP A 56 10.92 -12.16 8.49
N ARG A 57 11.72 -12.00 7.43
CA ARG A 57 11.83 -10.75 6.69
C ARG A 57 10.51 -10.39 5.99
N LEU A 58 9.89 -11.36 5.31
CA LEU A 58 8.58 -11.18 4.67
C LEU A 58 7.47 -10.88 5.69
N ALA A 59 7.48 -11.54 6.84
CA ALA A 59 6.52 -11.27 7.89
C ALA A 59 6.65 -9.83 8.43
N THR A 60 7.90 -9.39 8.66
CA THR A 60 8.18 -8.05 9.17
C THR A 60 7.79 -6.96 8.17
N VAL A 61 8.23 -7.09 6.92
CA VAL A 61 7.91 -6.11 5.87
C VAL A 61 6.42 -6.09 5.57
N GLY A 62 5.78 -7.26 5.48
CA GLY A 62 4.35 -7.40 5.22
C GLY A 62 3.52 -6.73 6.30
N LYS A 63 3.86 -6.93 7.58
CA LYS A 63 3.18 -6.29 8.70
C LYS A 63 3.28 -4.77 8.63
N ALA A 64 4.48 -4.24 8.37
CA ALA A 64 4.70 -2.81 8.23
C ALA A 64 3.90 -2.22 7.06
N VAL A 65 3.93 -2.89 5.90
CA VAL A 65 3.21 -2.47 4.69
C VAL A 65 1.71 -2.45 4.91
N LEU A 66 1.13 -3.54 5.42
CA LEU A 66 -0.32 -3.63 5.64
C LEU A 66 -0.80 -2.62 6.68
N THR A 67 -0.04 -2.42 7.76
CA THR A 67 -0.38 -1.45 8.82
C THR A 67 -0.38 -0.02 8.28
N GLN A 68 0.61 0.34 7.46
CA GLN A 68 0.64 1.66 6.80
C GLN A 68 -0.50 1.81 5.80
N ALA A 69 -0.80 0.79 5.00
CA ALA A 69 -1.86 0.83 3.99
C ALA A 69 -3.27 1.06 4.58
N ILE A 70 -3.54 0.55 5.79
CA ILE A 70 -4.82 0.77 6.48
C ILE A 70 -4.81 1.95 7.45
N SER A 71 -3.71 2.71 7.51
CA SER A 71 -3.65 3.91 8.34
C SER A 71 -4.62 4.99 7.82
N PRO A 72 -5.01 5.97 8.66
CA PRO A 72 -6.13 6.86 8.35
C PRO A 72 -6.03 7.61 7.01
N ILE A 73 -4.83 8.04 6.62
CA ILE A 73 -4.62 8.84 5.40
C ILE A 73 -4.68 7.95 4.13
N PRO A 74 -3.87 6.90 3.96
CA PRO A 74 -3.97 5.97 2.83
C PRO A 74 -5.37 5.37 2.68
N LEU A 75 -6.03 4.99 3.78
CA LEU A 75 -7.37 4.45 3.73
C LEU A 75 -8.41 5.48 3.25
N ALA A 76 -8.30 6.75 3.66
CA ALA A 76 -9.16 7.82 3.17
C ALA A 76 -8.92 8.10 1.68
N LEU A 77 -7.68 8.09 1.23
CA LEU A 77 -7.32 8.23 -0.18
C LEU A 77 -7.86 7.06 -1.02
N MET A 78 -7.75 5.83 -0.53
CA MET A 78 -8.32 4.65 -1.20
C MET A 78 -9.84 4.76 -1.34
N ARG A 79 -10.56 5.18 -0.30
CA ARG A 79 -12.01 5.44 -0.38
C ARG A 79 -12.35 6.51 -1.41
N LEU A 80 -11.53 7.56 -1.48
CA LEU A 80 -11.69 8.61 -2.47
C LEU A 80 -11.45 8.09 -3.89
N PHE A 81 -10.40 7.29 -4.11
CA PHE A 81 -10.10 6.68 -5.42
C PHE A 81 -11.25 5.78 -5.87
N LEU A 82 -11.75 4.90 -5.00
CA LEU A 82 -12.88 4.03 -5.32
C LEU A 82 -14.15 4.82 -5.69
N THR A 83 -14.35 5.98 -5.08
CA THR A 83 -15.50 6.85 -5.39
C THR A 83 -15.35 7.52 -6.76
N GLU A 84 -14.13 7.94 -7.11
CA GLU A 84 -13.83 8.75 -8.29
C GLU A 84 -13.31 7.91 -9.50
N ALA A 85 -13.12 6.60 -9.32
CA ALA A 85 -12.59 5.66 -10.33
C ALA A 85 -13.31 5.71 -11.67
N ARG A 86 -14.64 5.82 -11.67
CA ARG A 86 -15.41 5.92 -12.93
C ARG A 86 -15.23 7.25 -13.64
N ARG A 87 -14.83 8.30 -12.92
CA ARG A 87 -14.73 9.66 -13.44
C ARG A 87 -13.31 9.99 -13.89
N PHE A 88 -12.30 9.45 -13.21
CA PHE A 88 -10.88 9.64 -13.53
C PHE A 88 -10.14 8.31 -13.63
N PRO A 89 -10.56 7.39 -14.53
CA PRO A 89 -9.99 6.04 -14.62
C PRO A 89 -8.49 6.05 -14.88
N ASP A 90 -8.02 6.90 -15.80
CA ASP A 90 -6.60 6.96 -16.18
C ASP A 90 -5.71 7.46 -15.05
N LEU A 91 -6.15 8.52 -14.35
CA LEU A 91 -5.42 9.09 -13.21
C LEU A 91 -5.31 8.08 -12.06
N ILE A 92 -6.39 7.31 -11.80
CA ILE A 92 -6.40 6.32 -10.74
C ILE A 92 -5.53 5.12 -11.12
N ALA A 93 -5.57 4.67 -12.39
CA ALA A 93 -4.70 3.61 -12.87
C ALA A 93 -3.21 3.99 -12.80
N GLU A 94 -2.87 5.24 -13.14
CA GLU A 94 -1.50 5.76 -13.03
C GLU A 94 -1.00 5.70 -11.58
N VAL A 95 -1.81 6.22 -10.65
CA VAL A 95 -1.45 6.29 -9.23
C VAL A 95 -1.38 4.91 -8.59
N ASP A 96 -2.33 4.03 -8.92
CA ASP A 96 -2.33 2.64 -8.46
C ASP A 96 -1.07 1.90 -8.96
N GLY A 97 -0.73 2.04 -10.24
CA GLY A 97 0.48 1.45 -10.82
C GLY A 97 1.76 1.92 -10.10
N MET A 98 1.88 3.23 -9.86
CA MET A 98 3.00 3.79 -9.11
C MET A 98 3.06 3.27 -7.66
N ALA A 99 1.93 3.26 -6.95
CA ALA A 99 1.86 2.80 -5.57
C ALA A 99 2.18 1.30 -5.46
N ARG A 100 1.59 0.48 -6.33
CA ARG A 100 1.81 -0.98 -6.38
C ARG A 100 3.27 -1.29 -6.69
N SER A 101 3.86 -0.63 -7.68
CA SER A 101 5.29 -0.82 -8.03
C SER A 101 6.22 -0.54 -6.85
N ARG A 102 5.99 0.54 -6.09
CA ARG A 102 6.79 0.85 -4.89
C ARG A 102 6.63 -0.20 -3.80
N VAL A 103 5.41 -0.65 -3.52
CA VAL A 103 5.14 -1.67 -2.49
C VAL A 103 5.79 -3.00 -2.87
N VAL A 104 5.69 -3.40 -4.14
CA VAL A 104 6.34 -4.61 -4.66
C VAL A 104 7.86 -4.51 -4.51
N ASP A 105 8.48 -3.39 -4.87
CA ASP A 105 9.93 -3.20 -4.71
C ASP A 105 10.38 -3.32 -3.23
N ILE A 106 9.63 -2.70 -2.30
CA ILE A 106 9.92 -2.80 -0.85
C ILE A 106 9.88 -4.25 -0.37
N VAL A 107 8.84 -5.02 -0.75
CA VAL A 107 8.69 -6.41 -0.34
C VAL A 107 9.72 -7.30 -1.04
N ALA A 108 10.00 -7.07 -2.32
CA ALA A 108 10.97 -7.83 -3.10
C ALA A 108 12.40 -7.68 -2.55
N ARG A 109 12.76 -6.49 -2.07
CA ARG A 109 14.04 -6.27 -1.36
C ARG A 109 14.15 -7.06 -0.06
N ALA A 110 13.02 -7.32 0.60
CA ALA A 110 13.01 -8.20 1.78
C ALA A 110 13.28 -9.66 1.41
N VAL A 111 13.00 -10.05 0.17
CA VAL A 111 13.28 -11.41 -0.30
C VAL A 111 14.79 -11.63 -0.45
N THR A 112 15.51 -10.71 -1.06
CA THR A 112 16.90 -10.94 -1.49
C THR A 112 17.96 -10.91 -0.38
N SER A 113 17.66 -10.46 0.85
CA SER A 113 18.59 -10.25 2.02
C SER A 113 19.90 -9.49 1.76
N SER A 114 20.23 -9.22 0.51
CA SER A 114 21.54 -8.81 0.08
C SER A 114 21.45 -7.35 -0.35
N HIS A 115 22.33 -6.53 0.21
CA HIS A 115 22.68 -5.22 -0.33
C HIS A 115 23.34 -5.39 -1.71
N GLN A 116 22.62 -5.94 -2.69
CA GLN A 116 23.05 -5.92 -4.07
C GLN A 116 22.82 -4.50 -4.59
N ASP A 117 23.84 -3.91 -5.21
CA ASP A 117 23.75 -2.60 -5.88
C ASP A 117 22.78 -2.61 -7.07
N TYR A 118 22.36 -3.81 -7.50
CA TYR A 118 21.35 -4.04 -8.53
C TYR A 118 20.00 -4.36 -7.85
N GLY A 119 18.89 -3.89 -8.42
CA GLY A 119 17.54 -4.06 -7.87
C GLY A 119 17.14 -5.52 -7.62
N PRO A 120 15.96 -5.77 -7.02
CA PRO A 120 15.48 -7.12 -6.74
C PRO A 120 15.40 -7.96 -8.02
N SER A 121 15.70 -9.26 -7.92
CA SER A 121 15.60 -10.19 -9.04
C SER A 121 14.13 -10.40 -9.47
N ASP A 122 13.92 -10.87 -10.70
CA ASP A 122 12.57 -11.19 -11.22
C ASP A 122 11.84 -12.20 -10.31
N GLN A 123 12.58 -13.18 -9.76
CA GLN A 123 12.04 -14.15 -8.81
C GLN A 123 11.61 -13.47 -7.50
N ALA A 124 12.40 -12.54 -6.96
CA ALA A 124 12.05 -11.81 -5.76
C ALA A 124 10.82 -10.92 -5.96
N VAL A 125 10.71 -10.27 -7.11
CA VAL A 125 9.52 -9.52 -7.52
C VAL A 125 8.31 -10.44 -7.62
N PHE A 126 8.44 -11.59 -8.26
CA PHE A 126 7.36 -12.57 -8.39
C PHE A 126 6.84 -13.04 -7.02
N VAL A 127 7.74 -13.41 -6.10
CA VAL A 127 7.36 -13.81 -4.74
C VAL A 127 6.68 -12.68 -3.98
N ALA A 128 7.20 -11.46 -4.09
CA ALA A 128 6.62 -10.27 -3.46
C ALA A 128 5.19 -9.99 -3.96
N GLU A 129 4.95 -10.08 -5.27
CA GLU A 129 3.62 -9.92 -5.83
C GLU A 129 2.64 -10.97 -5.30
N ARG A 130 3.02 -12.26 -5.32
CA ARG A 130 2.14 -13.33 -4.82
C ARG A 130 1.84 -13.18 -3.34
N PHE A 131 2.83 -12.78 -2.55
CA PHE A 131 2.63 -12.45 -1.13
C PHE A 131 1.64 -11.30 -0.93
N LEU A 132 1.75 -10.22 -1.71
CA LEU A 132 0.84 -9.08 -1.64
C LEU A 132 -0.57 -9.41 -2.13
N ASP A 133 -0.70 -10.20 -3.20
CA ASP A 133 -1.99 -10.63 -3.74
C ASP A 133 -2.80 -11.42 -2.69
N LEU A 134 -2.12 -12.26 -1.89
CA LEU A 134 -2.76 -13.04 -0.82
C LEU A 134 -3.11 -12.21 0.41
N THR A 135 -2.32 -11.18 0.74
CA THR A 135 -2.43 -10.47 2.02
C THR A 135 -3.20 -9.15 1.94
N PHE A 136 -3.03 -8.39 0.86
CA PHE A 136 -3.51 -7.02 0.77
C PHE A 136 -5.03 -6.93 0.64
N ALA A 137 -5.62 -7.66 -0.30
CA ALA A 137 -7.04 -7.54 -0.61
C ALA A 137 -7.96 -7.87 0.59
N PRO A 138 -7.75 -8.96 1.35
CA PRO A 138 -8.59 -9.27 2.51
C PRO A 138 -8.56 -8.19 3.59
N ILE A 139 -7.37 -7.68 3.91
CA ILE A 139 -7.15 -6.63 4.92
C ILE A 139 -7.75 -5.30 4.46
N MET A 140 -7.51 -4.92 3.20
CA MET A 140 -8.03 -3.68 2.64
C MET A 140 -9.56 -3.70 2.57
N LEU A 141 -10.16 -4.82 2.18
CA LEU A 141 -11.61 -4.97 2.17
C LEU A 141 -12.20 -4.88 3.58
N ALA A 142 -11.54 -5.46 4.60
CA ALA A 142 -11.96 -5.30 5.98
C ALA A 142 -11.93 -3.82 6.42
N ALA A 143 -10.85 -3.11 6.10
CA ALA A 143 -10.71 -1.69 6.43
C ALA A 143 -11.75 -0.80 5.72
N LEU A 144 -12.00 -1.06 4.43
CA LEU A 144 -12.97 -0.28 3.64
C LEU A 144 -14.41 -0.49 4.14
N THR A 145 -14.73 -1.69 4.64
CA THR A 145 -16.07 -2.03 5.15
C THR A 145 -16.28 -1.72 6.63
N GLY A 146 -15.29 -1.16 7.32
CA GLY A 146 -15.38 -0.83 8.75
C GLY A 146 -15.38 -2.07 9.66
N ARG A 147 -14.77 -3.17 9.21
CA ARG A 147 -14.59 -4.38 10.02
C ARG A 147 -13.31 -4.26 10.85
N ASP A 148 -13.40 -3.54 11.97
CA ASP A 148 -12.25 -3.27 12.85
C ASP A 148 -11.51 -4.54 13.30
N ALA A 149 -12.22 -5.65 13.51
CA ALA A 149 -11.61 -6.93 13.85
C ALA A 149 -10.62 -7.43 12.76
N GLY A 150 -10.91 -7.16 11.49
CA GLY A 150 -10.03 -7.50 10.36
C GLY A 150 -8.87 -6.55 10.15
N MET A 151 -8.82 -5.44 10.90
CA MET A 151 -7.71 -4.48 10.93
C MET A 151 -6.80 -4.69 12.14
N SER A 152 -7.14 -5.61 13.03
CA SER A 152 -6.34 -5.89 14.24
C SER A 152 -4.96 -6.45 13.89
N ALA A 153 -3.98 -6.21 14.76
CA ALA A 153 -2.63 -6.74 14.60
C ALA A 153 -2.63 -8.26 14.46
N SER A 154 -3.48 -8.97 15.21
CA SER A 154 -3.62 -10.42 15.14
C SER A 154 -4.23 -10.89 13.81
N ALA A 155 -5.18 -10.15 13.24
CA ALA A 155 -5.74 -10.46 11.92
C ALA A 155 -4.70 -10.29 10.81
N ILE A 156 -3.91 -9.22 10.86
CA ILE A 156 -2.79 -8.99 9.94
C ILE A 156 -1.77 -10.13 10.07
N GLU A 157 -1.35 -10.47 11.29
CA GLU A 157 -0.38 -11.55 11.54
C GLU A 157 -0.90 -12.91 11.05
N SER A 158 -2.18 -13.21 11.27
CA SER A 158 -2.81 -14.46 10.83
C SER A 158 -2.85 -14.54 9.30
N MET A 159 -3.16 -13.44 8.62
CA MET A 159 -3.18 -13.37 7.16
C MET A 159 -1.78 -13.53 6.57
N ILE A 160 -0.79 -12.89 7.19
CA ILE A 160 0.63 -13.03 6.81
C ILE A 160 1.08 -14.49 6.98
N ALA A 161 0.77 -15.12 8.11
CA ALA A 161 1.12 -16.52 8.35
C ALA A 161 0.50 -17.44 7.29
N PHE A 162 -0.79 -17.26 6.99
CA PHE A 162 -1.49 -18.00 5.94
C PHE A 162 -0.83 -17.82 4.57
N ALA A 163 -0.48 -16.59 4.19
CA ALA A 163 0.18 -16.32 2.92
C ALA A 163 1.56 -16.99 2.85
N LEU A 164 2.35 -16.90 3.91
CA LEU A 164 3.67 -17.53 3.97
C LEU A 164 3.59 -19.06 3.89
N ASP A 165 2.64 -19.68 4.58
CA ASP A 165 2.40 -21.13 4.49
C ASP A 165 1.99 -21.55 3.09
N THR A 166 1.13 -20.75 2.43
CA THR A 166 0.71 -20.99 1.05
C THR A 166 1.89 -20.90 0.09
N LEU A 167 2.75 -19.89 0.23
CA LEU A 167 3.93 -19.73 -0.64
C LEU A 167 4.94 -20.87 -0.42
N ASP A 168 5.16 -21.28 0.82
CA ASP A 168 6.08 -22.37 1.16
C ASP A 168 5.61 -23.72 0.59
N GLN A 169 4.32 -24.03 0.74
CA GLN A 169 3.71 -25.25 0.16
C GLN A 169 3.81 -25.32 -1.36
N ASN A 170 3.91 -24.17 -2.03
CA ASN A 170 4.10 -24.07 -3.48
C ASN A 170 5.58 -23.99 -3.89
N GLY A 171 6.53 -24.13 -2.94
CA GLY A 171 7.97 -24.10 -3.20
C GLY A 171 8.56 -22.70 -3.45
N LEU A 172 7.74 -21.65 -3.39
CA LEU A 172 8.13 -20.29 -3.80
C LEU A 172 9.11 -19.63 -2.83
N LEU A 173 9.24 -20.13 -1.61
CA LEU A 173 10.21 -19.62 -0.63
C LEU A 173 11.56 -20.36 -0.68
N GLN A 174 11.62 -21.53 -1.33
CA GLN A 174 12.83 -22.35 -1.43
C GLN A 174 13.70 -21.93 -2.63
N GLU A 175 13.07 -21.41 -3.69
CA GLU A 175 13.74 -21.00 -4.94
C GLU A 175 14.52 -19.68 -4.83
N VAL A 176 14.42 -18.97 -3.71
CA VAL A 176 15.03 -17.63 -3.52
C VAL A 176 16.10 -17.59 -2.41
N SER A 177 16.40 -18.74 -1.80
CA SER A 177 17.47 -18.88 -0.79
C SER A 177 18.83 -19.10 -1.42
#